data_AF-A0A3D4I0V7-F1
#
_entry.id   AF-A0A3D4I0V7-F1
#
_cell.length_a   1.000
_cell.length_b   1.000
_cell.length_c   1.000
_cell.angle_alpha   90.00
_cell.angle_beta   90.00
_cell.angle_gamma   90.00
#
_symmetry.space_group_name_H-M   'P 1'
#
loop_
_entity.id
_entity.type
_entity.pdbx_description
1 polymer ?
#
loop_
_entity_poly.entity_id
_entity_poly.type
_entity_poly.pdbx_seq_one_letter_code
_entity_poly.pdbx_strand_id
1 'polypeptide(L)'
;KQQQTLLEFIENGSVTLIASTTENPYFYVYGAVLSRCTVFEFKQVGKGDILTAVGRAFGFLENEMHIKIETEGNACGVIASSCGGDVRKAMNAVELCVLASKTSGGKCTVAEDTARELTQRSSM
;
A
#
# COMPACT_ATOMS: atom_id res chain seq x y z
N LYS A 1 -12.59 28.61 -3.67
CA LYS A 1 -12.34 29.14 -5.04
C LYS A 1 -11.59 28.13 -5.93
N GLN A 2 -10.42 27.59 -5.54
CA GLN A 2 -9.65 26.66 -6.40
C GLN A 2 -10.44 25.41 -6.87
N GLN A 3 -11.20 24.74 -5.99
CA GLN A 3 -11.97 23.55 -6.39
C GLN A 3 -13.13 23.86 -7.35
N GLN A 4 -13.71 25.07 -7.29
CA GLN A 4 -14.86 25.44 -8.12
C GLN A 4 -14.48 25.65 -9.59
N THR A 5 -13.20 25.97 -9.87
CA THR A 5 -12.68 26.07 -11.24
C THR A 5 -12.79 24.75 -12.00
N LEU A 6 -12.86 23.61 -11.30
CA LEU A 6 -13.02 22.29 -11.93
C LEU A 6 -14.45 22.04 -12.46
N LEU A 7 -15.45 22.80 -11.99
CA LEU A 7 -16.86 22.52 -12.31
C LEU A 7 -17.14 22.60 -13.80
N GLU A 8 -16.64 23.64 -14.47
CA GLU A 8 -16.82 23.84 -15.90
C GLU A 8 -16.32 22.62 -16.70
N PHE A 9 -15.12 22.14 -16.38
CA PHE A 9 -14.48 21.01 -17.07
C PHE A 9 -15.14 19.66 -16.77
N ILE A 10 -15.74 19.51 -15.58
CA ILE A 10 -16.51 18.30 -15.22
C ILE A 10 -17.85 18.30 -15.96
N GLU A 11 -18.55 19.44 -15.99
CA GLU A 11 -19.89 19.57 -16.59
C GLU A 11 -19.87 19.47 -18.11
N ASN A 12 -18.87 20.06 -18.76
CA ASN A 12 -18.73 20.01 -20.21
C ASN A 12 -18.04 18.72 -20.70
N GLY A 13 -17.63 17.84 -19.79
CA GLY A 13 -17.01 16.55 -20.10
C GLY A 13 -15.55 16.63 -20.56
N SER A 14 -14.88 17.78 -20.45
CA SER A 14 -13.47 17.92 -20.82
C SER A 14 -12.54 17.14 -19.88
N VAL A 15 -12.99 16.83 -18.66
CA VAL A 15 -12.23 16.04 -17.67
C VAL A 15 -13.14 15.05 -16.96
N THR A 16 -12.66 13.82 -16.75
CA THR A 16 -13.21 12.89 -15.75
C THR A 16 -12.42 13.04 -14.45
N LEU A 17 -13.07 13.54 -13.40
CA LEU A 17 -12.44 13.72 -12.09
C LEU A 17 -12.42 12.39 -11.31
N ILE A 18 -11.23 11.90 -10.99
CA ILE A 18 -11.01 10.84 -10.01
C ILE A 18 -10.20 11.45 -8.87
N ALA A 19 -10.78 11.47 -7.67
CA ALA A 19 -10.17 12.06 -6.47
C ALA A 19 -10.27 11.10 -5.28
N SER A 20 -9.32 11.19 -4.36
CA SER A 20 -9.27 10.40 -3.13
C SER A 20 -8.94 11.29 -1.94
N THR A 21 -9.54 11.01 -0.79
CA THR A 21 -9.28 11.70 0.49
C THR A 21 -9.35 10.71 1.64
N THR A 22 -8.55 10.92 2.67
CA THR A 22 -8.67 10.22 3.97
C THR A 22 -9.62 10.93 4.92
N GLU A 23 -9.91 12.20 4.67
CA GLU A 23 -10.86 13.02 5.42
C GLU A 23 -12.30 12.84 4.91
N ASN A 24 -13.28 13.17 5.76
CA ASN A 24 -14.69 13.11 5.38
C ASN A 24 -15.00 14.09 4.22
N PRO A 25 -15.39 13.61 3.03
CA PRO A 25 -15.55 14.45 1.85
C PRO A 25 -16.66 15.50 2.02
N TYR A 26 -17.69 15.23 2.82
CA TYR A 26 -18.80 16.17 3.05
C TYR A 26 -18.41 17.43 3.84
N PHE A 27 -17.27 17.40 4.53
CA PHE A 27 -16.72 18.57 5.24
C PHE A 27 -15.67 19.33 4.43
N TYR A 28 -14.83 18.62 3.68
CA TYR A 28 -13.64 19.19 3.05
C TYR A 28 -13.77 19.43 1.54
N VAL A 29 -14.82 18.90 0.90
CA VAL A 29 -15.08 19.09 -0.54
C VAL A 29 -16.31 19.98 -0.73
N TYR A 30 -16.21 20.94 -1.65
CA TYR A 30 -17.35 21.78 -2.00
C TYR A 30 -18.52 20.96 -2.52
N GLY A 31 -19.73 21.20 -1.99
CA GLY A 31 -20.95 20.47 -2.38
C GLY A 31 -21.28 20.51 -3.88
N ALA A 32 -20.92 21.60 -4.57
CA ALA A 32 -21.06 21.69 -6.02
C ALA A 32 -20.23 20.64 -6.77
N VAL A 33 -19.01 20.34 -6.30
CA VAL A 33 -18.16 19.29 -6.88
C VAL A 33 -18.71 17.91 -6.51
N LEU A 34 -19.10 17.71 -5.24
CA LEU A 34 -19.65 16.44 -4.76
C LEU A 34 -20.93 16.03 -5.51
N SER A 35 -21.81 16.99 -5.85
CA SER A 35 -23.04 16.71 -6.60
C SER A 35 -22.81 16.21 -8.03
N ARG A 36 -21.58 16.29 -8.56
CA ARG A 36 -21.17 15.77 -9.88
C ARG A 36 -20.26 14.53 -9.76
N CYS A 37 -20.01 14.05 -8.54
CA CYS A 37 -19.15 12.91 -8.29
C CYS A 37 -19.94 11.77 -7.65
N THR A 38 -19.58 10.53 -7.98
CA THR A 38 -20.00 9.37 -7.19
C THR A 38 -19.02 9.17 -6.04
N VAL A 39 -19.53 9.11 -4.80
CA VAL A 39 -18.70 8.94 -3.60
C VAL A 39 -18.61 7.46 -3.27
N PHE A 40 -17.38 6.95 -3.19
CA PHE A 40 -17.09 5.58 -2.75
C PHE A 40 -16.32 5.63 -1.43
N GLU A 41 -16.76 4.80 -0.47
CA GLU A 41 -16.02 4.60 0.77
C GLU A 41 -15.13 3.37 0.64
N PHE A 42 -13.83 3.56 0.84
CA PHE A 42 -12.87 2.46 0.94
C PHE A 42 -12.69 2.06 2.40
N LYS A 43 -12.81 0.75 2.66
CA LYS A 43 -12.52 0.18 3.99
C LYS A 43 -11.06 -0.25 4.06
N GLN A 44 -10.56 -0.38 5.29
CA GLN A 44 -9.24 -0.95 5.53
C GLN A 44 -9.15 -2.35 4.92
N VAL A 45 -7.98 -2.64 4.34
CA VAL A 45 -7.73 -3.92 3.70
C VAL A 45 -7.60 -5.01 4.76
N GLY A 46 -8.29 -6.14 4.57
CA GLY A 46 -8.26 -7.25 5.50
C GLY A 46 -6.89 -7.92 5.55
N LYS A 47 -6.54 -8.52 6.69
CA LYS A 47 -5.24 -9.21 6.87
C LYS A 47 -4.95 -10.25 5.77
N GLY A 48 -5.96 -10.99 5.31
CA GLY A 48 -5.80 -11.99 4.24
C GLY A 48 -5.43 -11.36 2.90
N ASP A 49 -6.02 -10.21 2.56
CA ASP A 49 -5.71 -9.48 1.34
C ASP A 49 -4.31 -8.84 1.42
N ILE A 50 -3.92 -8.32 2.59
CA ILE A 50 -2.55 -7.84 2.82
C ILE A 50 -1.55 -8.98 2.67
N LEU A 51 -1.84 -10.16 3.22
CA LEU A 51 -0.96 -11.33 3.07
C LEU A 51 -0.76 -11.70 1.59
N THR A 52 -1.83 -11.62 0.80
CA THR A 52 -1.76 -11.79 -0.65
C THR A 52 -0.89 -10.73 -1.32
N ALA A 53 -1.03 -9.46 -0.90
CA ALA A 53 -0.20 -8.36 -1.42
C ALA A 53 1.28 -8.51 -1.04
N VAL A 54 1.58 -8.98 0.18
CA VAL A 54 2.95 -9.28 0.65
C VAL A 54 3.59 -10.35 -0.21
N GLY A 55 2.88 -11.46 -0.48
CA GLY A 55 3.38 -12.51 -1.37
C GLY A 55 3.68 -11.99 -2.79
N ARG A 56 2.80 -11.14 -3.33
CA ARG A 56 3.02 -10.48 -4.63
C ARG A 56 4.23 -9.56 -4.62
N ALA A 57 4.46 -8.82 -3.52
CA ALA A 57 5.60 -7.92 -3.40
C ALA A 57 6.93 -8.69 -3.38
N PHE A 58 7.01 -9.83 -2.66
CA PHE A 58 8.19 -10.70 -2.72
C PHE A 58 8.43 -11.23 -4.14
N GLY A 59 7.39 -11.74 -4.80
CA GLY A 59 7.52 -12.22 -6.18
C GLY A 59 7.89 -11.12 -7.18
N PHE A 60 7.46 -9.88 -6.96
CA PHE A 60 7.90 -8.73 -7.76
C PHE A 60 9.40 -8.47 -7.58
N LEU A 61 9.88 -8.43 -6.34
CA LEU A 61 11.31 -8.20 -6.05
C LEU A 61 12.20 -9.35 -6.54
N GLU A 62 11.74 -10.62 -6.48
CA GLU A 62 12.47 -11.74 -7.07
C GLU A 62 12.76 -11.50 -8.56
N ASN A 63 11.74 -11.05 -9.30
CA ASN A 63 11.85 -10.79 -10.72
C ASN A 63 12.72 -9.56 -11.02
N GLU A 64 12.54 -8.47 -10.26
CA GLU A 64 13.28 -7.22 -10.43
C GLU A 64 14.76 -7.37 -10.11
N MET A 65 15.09 -8.07 -9.02
CA MET A 65 16.48 -8.23 -8.56
C MET A 65 17.19 -9.43 -9.18
N HIS A 66 16.48 -10.28 -9.93
CA HIS A 66 17.01 -11.54 -10.47
C HIS A 66 17.64 -12.45 -9.40
N ILE A 67 17.05 -12.47 -8.21
CA ILE A 67 17.45 -13.34 -7.10
C ILE A 67 16.24 -14.15 -6.63
N LYS A 68 16.49 -15.33 -6.07
CA LYS A 68 15.45 -16.09 -5.39
C LYS A 68 15.26 -15.54 -3.98
N ILE A 69 14.03 -15.23 -3.57
CA ILE A 69 13.70 -14.77 -2.23
C ILE A 69 12.88 -15.86 -1.53
N GLU A 70 13.43 -16.38 -0.44
CA GLU A 70 12.72 -17.34 0.41
C GLU A 70 12.40 -16.69 1.76
N THR A 71 11.17 -16.87 2.21
CA THR A 71 10.74 -16.41 3.53
C THR A 71 10.76 -17.57 4.52
N GLU A 72 11.42 -17.41 5.65
CA GLU A 72 11.46 -18.40 6.73
C GLU A 72 10.44 -18.07 7.83
N GLY A 73 9.88 -19.12 8.44
CA GLY A 73 8.86 -18.98 9.48
C GLY A 73 7.60 -18.26 8.98
N ASN A 74 7.04 -17.39 9.81
CA ASN A 74 5.84 -16.60 9.50
C ASN A 74 6.16 -15.15 9.12
N ALA A 75 7.29 -14.88 8.46
CA ALA A 75 7.70 -13.53 8.07
C ALA A 75 6.59 -12.76 7.32
N CYS A 76 5.93 -13.40 6.34
CA CYS A 76 4.82 -12.80 5.61
C CYS A 76 3.63 -12.42 6.52
N GLY A 77 3.28 -13.28 7.47
CA GLY A 77 2.19 -13.03 8.40
C GLY A 77 2.50 -11.94 9.42
N VAL A 78 3.76 -11.81 9.85
CA VAL A 78 4.24 -10.71 10.69
C VAL A 78 4.08 -9.39 9.95
N ILE A 79 4.59 -9.30 8.72
CA ILE A 79 4.46 -8.10 7.89
C ILE A 79 2.99 -7.75 7.73
N ALA A 80 2.16 -8.70 7.27
CA ALA A 80 0.74 -8.45 7.04
C ALA A 80 -0.03 -7.97 8.29
N SER A 81 0.37 -8.42 9.49
CA SER A 81 -0.28 -8.02 10.74
C SER A 81 0.16 -6.64 11.23
N SER A 82 1.38 -6.21 10.89
CA SER A 82 1.98 -4.95 11.36
C SER A 82 1.45 -3.69 10.66
N CYS A 83 0.79 -3.84 9.51
CA CYS A 83 0.50 -2.70 8.63
C CYS A 83 -0.88 -2.05 8.82
N GLY A 84 -1.75 -2.62 9.65
CA GLY A 84 -3.03 -2.00 10.04
C GLY A 84 -3.97 -1.66 8.87
N GLY A 85 -4.00 -2.47 7.82
CA GLY A 85 -4.83 -2.19 6.63
C GLY A 85 -4.15 -1.39 5.52
N ASP A 86 -2.93 -0.88 5.74
CA ASP A 86 -2.18 -0.11 4.75
C ASP A 86 -1.23 -1.02 3.94
N VAL A 87 -1.62 -1.31 2.70
CA VAL A 87 -0.83 -2.13 1.78
C VAL A 87 0.51 -1.49 1.45
N ARG A 88 0.61 -0.15 1.41
CA ARG A 88 1.86 0.56 1.14
C ARG A 88 2.88 0.28 2.23
N LYS A 89 2.44 0.31 3.50
CA LYS A 89 3.31 -0.06 4.63
C LYS A 89 3.81 -1.50 4.52
N ALA A 90 2.96 -2.41 4.06
CA ALA A 90 3.34 -3.81 3.88
C ALA A 90 4.40 -3.98 2.78
N MET A 91 4.26 -3.29 1.65
CA MET A 91 5.23 -3.33 0.56
C MET A 91 6.58 -2.72 0.99
N ASN A 92 6.57 -1.60 1.69
CA ASN A 92 7.79 -0.99 2.23
C ASN A 92 8.49 -1.94 3.23
N ALA A 93 7.73 -2.61 4.09
CA ALA A 93 8.30 -3.59 5.02
C ALA A 93 8.93 -4.78 4.28
N VAL A 94 8.29 -5.28 3.21
CA VAL A 94 8.85 -6.32 2.34
C VAL A 94 10.18 -5.88 1.74
N GLU A 95 10.22 -4.69 1.13
CA GLU A 95 11.43 -4.12 0.54
C GLU A 95 12.57 -4.00 1.58
N LEU A 96 12.28 -3.41 2.74
CA LEU A 96 13.25 -3.29 3.83
C LEU A 96 13.77 -4.64 4.31
N CYS A 97 12.89 -5.65 4.43
CA CYS A 97 13.29 -7.00 4.82
C CYS A 97 14.25 -7.63 3.80
N VAL A 98 13.99 -7.46 2.50
CA VAL A 98 14.86 -7.99 1.44
C VAL A 98 16.20 -7.27 1.45
N LEU A 99 16.21 -5.94 1.56
CA LEU A 99 17.44 -5.13 1.59
C LEU A 99 18.31 -5.39 2.83
N ALA A 100 17.69 -5.67 3.97
CA ALA A 100 18.42 -5.99 5.21
C ALA A 100 18.88 -7.45 5.29
N SER A 101 18.32 -8.33 4.46
CA SER A 101 18.61 -9.76 4.48
C SER A 101 19.89 -10.08 3.70
N LYS A 102 20.64 -11.07 4.18
CA LYS A 102 21.87 -11.49 3.51
C LYS A 102 21.52 -12.23 2.22
N THR A 103 22.12 -11.79 1.12
CA THR A 103 22.06 -12.50 -0.16
C THR A 103 23.33 -13.33 -0.33
N SER A 104 23.19 -14.63 -0.55
CA SER A 104 24.31 -15.55 -0.82
C SER A 104 23.98 -16.43 -2.01
N GLY A 105 24.87 -16.49 -3.00
CA GLY A 105 24.71 -17.37 -4.17
C GLY A 105 23.45 -17.10 -5.01
N GLY A 106 22.98 -15.85 -5.10
CA GLY A 106 21.76 -15.50 -5.85
C GLY A 106 20.46 -15.80 -5.10
N LYS A 107 20.54 -16.11 -3.81
CA LYS A 107 19.39 -16.37 -2.93
C LYS A 107 19.41 -15.42 -1.73
N CYS A 108 18.28 -14.80 -1.45
CA CYS A 108 18.00 -13.99 -0.27
C CYS A 108 17.02 -14.74 0.64
N THR A 109 17.35 -14.83 1.93
CA THR A 109 16.49 -15.46 2.92
C THR A 109 16.01 -14.41 3.91
N VAL A 110 14.68 -14.21 3.95
CA VAL A 110 14.03 -13.27 4.87
C VAL A 110 13.49 -14.03 6.08
N ALA A 111 14.15 -13.88 7.22
CA ALA A 111 13.76 -14.51 8.47
C ALA A 111 12.61 -13.77 9.17
N GLU A 112 11.81 -14.50 9.93
CA GLU A 112 10.72 -13.93 10.73
C GLU A 112 11.21 -12.87 11.72
N ASP A 113 12.38 -13.07 12.34
CA ASP A 113 12.95 -12.11 13.30
C ASP A 113 13.30 -10.78 12.63
N THR A 114 13.85 -10.81 11.41
CA THR A 114 14.11 -9.61 10.60
C THR A 114 12.81 -8.87 10.29
N ALA A 115 11.76 -9.61 9.91
CA ALA A 115 10.45 -9.03 9.68
C ALA A 115 9.88 -8.39 10.96
N ARG A 116 10.03 -9.01 12.13
CA ARG A 116 9.58 -8.45 13.41
C ARG A 116 10.34 -7.18 13.78
N GLU A 117 11.66 -7.17 13.65
CA GLU A 117 12.48 -6.02 14.00
C GLU A 117 12.15 -4.80 13.12
N LEU A 118 12.07 -5.00 11.80
CA LEU A 118 11.86 -3.91 10.85
C LEU A 118 10.44 -3.36 10.90
N THR A 119 9.45 -4.23 11.10
CA THR A 119 8.04 -3.79 11.21
C THR A 119 7.76 -3.05 12.51
N GLN A 120 8.42 -3.40 13.63
CA GLN A 120 8.30 -2.66 14.89
C GLN A 120 8.87 -1.24 14.81
N ARG A 121 9.99 -1.06 14.11
CA ARG A 121 10.63 0.26 13.94
C ARG A 121 9.84 1.19 13.02
N SER A 122 9.16 0.68 12.00
CA SER A 122 8.33 1.50 11.10
C SER A 122 6.99 1.95 11.70
N SER A 123 6.61 1.44 12.87
CA SER A 123 5.40 1.83 13.62
C SER A 123 5.63 2.89 14.71
N MET A 124 6.88 3.30 14.95
CA MET A 124 7.21 4.52 15.72
C MET A 124 7.37 5.71 14.78
#